data_AF-D4VTE4-F1
#
_entry.id   AF-D4VTE4-F1
#
_cell.length_a   1.000
_cell.length_b   1.000
_cell.length_c   1.000
_cell.angle_alpha   90.00
_cell.angle_beta   90.00
_cell.angle_gamma   90.00
#
_symmetry.space_group_name_H-M   'P 1'
#
loop_
_entity.id
_entity.type
_entity.pdbx_description
1 polymer ?
#
loop_
_entity_poly.entity_id
_entity_poly.type
_entity_poly.pdbx_seq_one_letter_code
_entity_poly.pdbx_strand_id
1 'polypeptide(L)'
;MANLSRKKKCRLFIFWGVNDNAILLANSIRKKAAEPKGKNEEGWENCKFIFVRLLSANESSSHGRFTFSHFFNSSHDGTEKFIEKIEELDGILVNSKFGITGRVIDKVKSEFDLYKYLGLRRLGNLIKKYPQATFYFLSPNEELNLEAVSVFKEIAKCKEDRVHNQVQIYCHARKNNQNQKLEICDGLKHQIHIIDSSNLAVLQLKKNVRNHPVNFVDVDTSKACVKKPFTSMIIGFGETGRDAFRFLYEFGALIDVNGNRNPQKIYVVDEHMDELKGDFLMKAPALKERKNELEWCEEMSIHSERFWEKLSEIIHDLNYIVIAIGNDNEGMALAIDLYEYAYRYRKDCFNDFRIYLRVNGSCNTIQLKQIKEYFNIYGNTRDVIITFGAQEEIFSYDVVSTDVLEVLAKEFYYAYQKIMIDAMPETNEKEIEEKKKAKESLKQTAEEEWNARREALQDKHSLDAQIKLAYQEEQDRANVWHIDTKRFLAGAMGEDGKDNKERLKEMVELTQRDAHTLNYSKVCDVVSSTLFDNLSKCEHLRWNACMELQGFVTCDGDKDFQQKKHKCIVDNDILRSKYPETIPYDQCVVELSFRLKKN
;
A
#
# COMPACT_ATOMS: atom_id res chain seq x y z
N MET A 1 -29.12 -40.36 19.90
CA MET A 1 -28.83 -38.96 19.49
C MET A 1 -27.67 -38.42 20.31
N ALA A 2 -26.43 -38.75 19.94
CA ALA A 2 -25.24 -38.21 20.57
C ALA A 2 -24.11 -38.16 19.53
N ASN A 3 -23.34 -37.06 19.56
CA ASN A 3 -22.09 -36.80 18.81
C ASN A 3 -22.18 -36.63 17.28
N LEU A 4 -22.74 -35.51 16.83
CA LEU A 4 -22.20 -34.78 15.68
C LEU A 4 -21.41 -33.58 16.19
N SER A 5 -20.11 -33.81 16.29
CA SER A 5 -19.08 -32.91 16.80
C SER A 5 -19.21 -31.47 16.30
N ARG A 6 -18.98 -30.51 17.19
CA ARG A 6 -18.43 -29.18 16.86
C ARG A 6 -17.36 -29.35 15.77
N LYS A 7 -17.67 -29.00 14.51
CA LYS A 7 -16.66 -28.92 13.44
C LYS A 7 -15.70 -27.80 13.83
N LYS A 8 -14.56 -28.15 14.41
CA LYS A 8 -13.44 -27.23 14.68
C LYS A 8 -13.14 -26.43 13.40
N LYS A 9 -13.08 -25.10 13.50
CA LYS A 9 -12.79 -24.17 12.38
C LYS A 9 -11.32 -24.32 11.95
N CYS A 10 -10.99 -25.40 11.24
CA CYS A 10 -9.66 -25.60 10.67
C CYS A 10 -9.53 -24.82 9.36
N ARG A 11 -8.51 -23.97 9.23
CA ARG A 11 -8.22 -23.21 7.99
C ARG A 11 -7.24 -23.96 7.10
N LEU A 12 -7.44 -23.87 5.79
CA LEU A 12 -6.60 -24.53 4.78
C LEU A 12 -5.86 -23.48 3.94
N PHE A 13 -4.53 -23.53 3.98
CA PHE A 13 -3.64 -22.66 3.21
C PHE A 13 -2.91 -23.48 2.16
N ILE A 14 -2.98 -23.05 0.91
CA ILE A 14 -2.40 -23.76 -0.24
C ILE A 14 -1.44 -22.84 -0.96
N PHE A 15 -0.18 -23.24 -1.02
CA PHE A 15 0.90 -22.55 -1.71
C PHE A 15 1.13 -23.23 -3.05
N TRP A 16 0.86 -22.51 -4.14
CA TRP A 16 1.06 -22.96 -5.51
C TRP A 16 2.48 -22.58 -5.94
N GLY A 17 3.42 -23.49 -5.68
CA GLY A 17 4.86 -23.28 -5.80
C GLY A 17 5.57 -23.39 -4.44
N VAL A 18 6.84 -23.80 -4.47
CA VAL A 18 7.71 -23.88 -3.30
C VAL A 18 8.87 -22.93 -3.49
N ASN A 19 8.97 -21.90 -2.64
CA ASN A 19 9.99 -20.86 -2.67
C ASN A 19 10.10 -20.17 -1.30
N ASP A 20 11.09 -19.29 -1.13
CA ASP A 20 11.32 -18.58 0.12
C ASP A 20 10.08 -17.79 0.59
N ASN A 21 9.42 -17.04 -0.29
CA ASN A 21 8.22 -16.24 0.05
C ASN A 21 7.09 -17.12 0.63
N ALA A 22 6.86 -18.31 0.05
CA ALA A 22 5.87 -19.27 0.52
C ALA A 22 6.21 -19.79 1.92
N ILE A 23 7.48 -20.09 2.18
CA ILE A 23 7.94 -20.58 3.48
C ILE A 23 7.89 -19.48 4.54
N LEU A 24 8.29 -18.25 4.20
CA LEU A 24 8.20 -17.09 5.09
C LEU A 24 6.77 -16.82 5.52
N LEU A 25 5.83 -16.77 4.56
CA LEU A 25 4.43 -16.53 4.85
C LEU A 25 3.80 -17.67 5.65
N ALA A 26 4.07 -18.94 5.32
CA ALA A 26 3.58 -20.08 6.08
C ALA A 26 4.09 -20.05 7.54
N ASN A 27 5.35 -19.70 7.75
CA ASN A 27 5.91 -19.51 9.09
C ASN A 27 5.22 -18.38 9.84
N SER A 28 4.96 -17.25 9.19
CA SER A 28 4.26 -16.12 9.79
C SER A 28 2.81 -16.50 10.17
N ILE A 29 2.08 -17.21 9.30
CA ILE A 29 0.74 -17.74 9.58
C ILE A 29 0.76 -18.65 10.81
N ARG A 30 1.72 -19.59 10.89
CA ARG A 30 1.86 -20.50 12.03
C ARG A 30 2.12 -19.75 13.33
N LYS A 31 3.02 -18.75 13.31
CA LYS A 31 3.29 -17.89 14.48
C LYS A 31 2.02 -17.18 14.92
N LYS A 32 1.29 -16.55 13.99
CA LYS A 32 0.02 -15.87 14.27
C LYS A 32 -1.02 -16.80 14.88
N ALA A 33 -1.12 -18.03 14.38
CA ALA A 33 -2.05 -19.03 14.90
C ALA A 33 -1.75 -19.43 16.35
N ALA A 34 -0.49 -19.33 16.79
CA ALA A 34 -0.04 -19.70 18.12
C ALA A 34 -0.12 -18.55 19.15
N GLU A 35 -0.42 -17.32 18.74
CA GLU A 35 -0.50 -16.16 19.65
C GLU A 35 -1.66 -16.32 20.67
N PRO A 36 -1.42 -16.11 21.98
CA PRO A 36 -2.45 -16.22 23.01
C PRO A 36 -3.48 -15.10 22.86
N LYS A 37 -4.76 -15.47 22.77
CA LYS A 37 -5.84 -14.53 22.45
C LYS A 37 -6.46 -13.86 23.66
N GLY A 38 -6.88 -12.60 23.47
CA GLY A 38 -7.80 -11.90 24.38
C GLY A 38 -9.20 -12.51 24.36
N LYS A 39 -10.02 -12.22 25.39
CA LYS A 39 -11.32 -12.87 25.67
C LYS A 39 -12.37 -12.85 24.53
N ASN A 40 -12.18 -12.08 23.46
CA ASN A 40 -13.17 -11.84 22.40
C ASN A 40 -12.69 -12.10 20.96
N GLU A 41 -11.52 -12.70 20.74
CA GLU A 41 -11.04 -12.99 19.38
C GLU A 41 -11.27 -14.45 18.97
N GLU A 42 -11.94 -14.69 17.83
CA GLU A 42 -12.07 -16.04 17.27
C GLU A 42 -10.68 -16.60 16.91
N GLY A 43 -10.23 -17.60 17.67
CA GLY A 43 -8.99 -18.35 17.43
C GLY A 43 -8.98 -19.15 16.13
N TRP A 44 -7.79 -19.35 15.56
CA TRP A 44 -7.58 -20.43 14.61
C TRP A 44 -7.15 -21.66 15.39
N GLU A 45 -8.11 -22.51 15.73
CA GLU A 45 -7.82 -23.69 16.55
C GLU A 45 -6.93 -24.72 15.82
N ASN A 46 -6.88 -24.70 14.47
CA ASN A 46 -6.03 -25.55 13.64
C ASN A 46 -5.76 -24.93 12.25
N CYS A 47 -4.52 -24.99 11.77
CA CYS A 47 -4.11 -24.61 10.42
C CYS A 47 -3.54 -25.83 9.68
N LYS A 48 -3.79 -25.94 8.39
CA LYS A 48 -3.14 -26.92 7.51
C LYS A 48 -2.45 -26.22 6.36
N PHE A 49 -1.21 -26.61 6.11
CA PHE A 49 -0.37 -26.07 5.05
C PHE A 49 -0.19 -27.13 3.96
N ILE A 50 -0.49 -26.77 2.72
CA ILE A 50 -0.25 -27.61 1.55
C ILE A 50 0.64 -26.84 0.58
N PHE A 51 1.74 -27.46 0.20
CA PHE A 51 2.66 -26.94 -0.80
C PHE A 51 2.51 -27.77 -2.09
N VAL A 52 2.19 -27.10 -3.19
CA VAL A 52 2.04 -27.73 -4.50
C VAL A 52 3.29 -27.45 -5.32
N ARG A 53 4.09 -28.47 -5.58
CA ARG A 53 5.19 -28.39 -6.55
C ARG A 53 4.60 -28.40 -7.97
N LEU A 54 4.80 -27.31 -8.70
CA LEU A 54 4.37 -27.17 -10.08
C LEU A 54 5.54 -27.57 -11.00
N LEU A 55 5.32 -28.52 -11.91
CA LEU A 55 6.32 -28.88 -12.91
C LEU A 55 6.36 -27.84 -14.03
N SER A 56 7.56 -27.50 -14.49
CA SER A 56 7.72 -26.59 -15.63
C SER A 56 7.26 -27.26 -16.93
N ALA A 57 6.85 -26.46 -17.93
CA ALA A 57 6.39 -26.99 -19.22
C ALA A 57 7.46 -27.87 -19.93
N ASN A 58 8.74 -27.60 -19.66
CA ASN A 58 9.89 -28.30 -20.26
C ASN A 58 10.23 -29.65 -19.58
N GLU A 59 9.72 -29.91 -18.38
CA GLU A 59 9.92 -31.18 -17.66
C GLU A 59 8.84 -32.22 -17.96
N SER A 60 7.89 -31.90 -18.84
CA SER A 60 6.73 -32.72 -19.16
C SER A 60 7.03 -33.99 -19.98
N SER A 61 8.30 -34.29 -20.29
CA SER A 61 8.70 -35.32 -21.26
C SER A 61 9.08 -36.69 -20.69
N SER A 62 8.85 -37.00 -19.40
CA SER A 62 8.99 -38.38 -18.89
C SER A 62 7.63 -39.01 -18.55
N HIS A 63 6.98 -39.54 -19.60
CA HIS A 63 5.91 -40.51 -19.42
C HIS A 63 6.45 -41.79 -18.77
N GLY A 64 6.23 -41.96 -17.47
CA GLY A 64 6.47 -43.22 -16.78
C GLY A 64 6.06 -43.14 -15.32
N ARG A 65 5.43 -44.19 -14.81
CA ARG A 65 4.97 -44.36 -13.42
C ARG A 65 5.84 -43.64 -12.37
N PHE A 66 5.17 -42.99 -11.42
CA PHE A 66 5.73 -42.46 -10.16
C PHE A 66 6.70 -43.49 -9.55
N THR A 67 7.99 -43.19 -9.55
CA THR A 67 9.07 -44.02 -8.96
C THR A 67 9.80 -43.19 -7.91
N PHE A 68 10.41 -43.84 -6.92
CA PHE A 68 11.20 -43.20 -5.86
C PHE A 68 12.33 -42.31 -6.42
N SER A 69 12.80 -42.56 -7.64
CA SER A 69 13.75 -41.74 -8.38
C SER A 69 13.23 -40.33 -8.73
N HIS A 70 11.91 -40.09 -8.83
CA HIS A 70 11.36 -38.74 -9.02
C HIS A 70 11.50 -37.83 -7.78
N PHE A 71 11.68 -38.42 -6.59
CA PHE A 71 12.07 -37.69 -5.39
C PHE A 71 13.54 -37.26 -5.40
N PHE A 72 14.38 -37.80 -6.30
CA PHE A 72 15.80 -37.46 -6.42
C PHE A 72 16.13 -36.69 -7.71
N ASN A 73 15.23 -36.68 -8.71
CA ASN A 73 15.28 -35.75 -9.84
C ASN A 73 14.82 -34.31 -9.45
N SER A 74 14.55 -34.06 -8.17
CA SER A 74 14.26 -32.74 -7.61
C SER A 74 15.45 -31.78 -7.63
N SER A 75 16.65 -32.25 -7.97
CA SER A 75 17.90 -31.50 -7.87
C SER A 75 17.97 -30.30 -8.81
N HIS A 76 17.08 -30.22 -9.80
CA HIS A 76 17.10 -29.18 -10.83
C HIS A 76 16.22 -27.95 -10.51
N ASP A 77 15.21 -28.05 -9.66
CA ASP A 77 14.34 -26.89 -9.30
C ASP A 77 14.60 -26.32 -7.90
N GLY A 78 15.45 -26.98 -7.10
CA GLY A 78 15.86 -26.52 -5.77
C GLY A 78 14.84 -26.74 -4.66
N THR A 79 13.73 -27.44 -4.91
CA THR A 79 12.68 -27.73 -3.91
C THR A 79 13.22 -28.50 -2.70
N GLU A 80 14.29 -29.31 -2.85
CA GLU A 80 14.83 -30.11 -1.75
C GLU A 80 15.30 -29.25 -0.57
N LYS A 81 15.80 -28.04 -0.86
CA LYS A 81 16.25 -27.08 0.16
C LYS A 81 15.14 -26.64 1.11
N PHE A 82 13.88 -26.92 0.77
CA PHE A 82 12.71 -26.52 1.54
C PHE A 82 12.02 -27.70 2.24
N ILE A 83 12.42 -28.96 2.00
CA ILE A 83 11.74 -30.13 2.57
C ILE A 83 11.75 -30.08 4.10
N GLU A 84 12.92 -29.87 4.72
CA GLU A 84 13.06 -29.75 6.17
C GLU A 84 12.18 -28.62 6.72
N LYS A 85 12.16 -27.46 6.06
CA LYS A 85 11.33 -26.31 6.46
C LYS A 85 9.83 -26.60 6.35
N ILE A 86 9.40 -27.39 5.36
CA ILE A 86 8.00 -27.81 5.18
C ILE A 86 7.60 -28.83 6.26
N GLU A 87 8.48 -29.78 6.58
CA GLU A 87 8.26 -30.76 7.64
C GLU A 87 8.17 -30.08 9.02
N GLU A 88 9.05 -29.12 9.30
CA GLU A 88 8.98 -28.29 10.50
C GLU A 88 7.64 -27.56 10.64
N LEU A 89 7.00 -27.21 9.53
CA LEU A 89 5.69 -26.54 9.48
C LEU A 89 4.50 -27.50 9.63
N ASP A 90 4.72 -28.81 9.77
CA ASP A 90 3.69 -29.87 9.61
C ASP A 90 2.94 -29.72 8.27
N GLY A 91 3.68 -29.32 7.23
CA GLY A 91 3.18 -29.07 5.90
C GLY A 91 3.15 -30.32 5.02
N ILE A 92 2.20 -30.37 4.09
CA ILE A 92 2.07 -31.47 3.13
C ILE A 92 2.58 -31.00 1.77
N LEU A 93 3.64 -31.64 1.27
CA LEU A 93 4.11 -31.45 -0.11
C LEU A 93 3.35 -32.38 -1.07
N VAL A 94 2.78 -31.80 -2.14
CA VAL A 94 2.14 -32.54 -3.22
C VAL A 94 2.71 -32.13 -4.57
N ASN A 95 2.90 -33.10 -5.48
CA ASN A 95 3.44 -32.85 -6.81
C ASN A 95 2.32 -32.76 -7.84
N SER A 96 2.28 -31.67 -8.59
CA SER A 96 1.47 -31.55 -9.79
C SER A 96 2.13 -32.31 -10.95
N LYS A 97 1.32 -32.86 -11.86
CA LYS A 97 1.80 -33.48 -13.10
C LYS A 97 2.14 -32.46 -14.19
N PHE A 98 1.57 -31.27 -14.10
CA PHE A 98 1.71 -30.21 -15.11
C PHE A 98 1.76 -28.84 -14.44
N GLY A 99 2.34 -27.86 -15.12
CA GLY A 99 2.15 -26.45 -14.79
C GLY A 99 0.72 -25.98 -15.06
N ILE A 100 0.37 -24.83 -14.49
CA ILE A 100 -0.90 -24.16 -14.76
C ILE A 100 -0.63 -23.15 -15.88
N THR A 101 -1.19 -23.41 -17.06
CA THR A 101 -1.00 -22.56 -18.25
C THR A 101 -2.35 -22.27 -18.91
N GLY A 102 -2.46 -21.19 -19.69
CA GLY A 102 -3.69 -20.82 -20.40
C GLY A 102 -4.26 -21.93 -21.29
N ARG A 103 -3.39 -22.78 -21.86
CA ARG A 103 -3.77 -23.97 -22.67
C ARG A 103 -4.63 -25.01 -21.93
N VAL A 104 -4.72 -24.91 -20.61
CA VAL A 104 -5.53 -25.82 -19.78
C VAL A 104 -7.01 -25.49 -19.89
N ILE A 105 -7.38 -24.23 -20.16
CA ILE A 105 -8.77 -23.76 -20.21
C ILE A 105 -9.56 -24.52 -21.29
N ASP A 106 -8.95 -24.78 -22.46
CA ASP A 106 -9.59 -25.52 -23.55
C ASP A 106 -9.84 -27.01 -23.22
N LYS A 107 -9.14 -27.55 -22.20
CA LYS A 107 -9.17 -28.98 -21.84
C LYS A 107 -10.01 -29.27 -20.61
N VAL A 108 -10.47 -28.25 -19.89
CA VAL A 108 -11.06 -28.35 -18.56
C VAL A 108 -12.42 -27.68 -18.56
N LYS A 109 -13.46 -28.36 -18.05
CA LYS A 109 -14.84 -27.86 -18.03
C LYS A 109 -15.32 -27.42 -16.64
N SER A 110 -14.57 -27.76 -15.60
CA SER A 110 -14.91 -27.48 -14.20
C SER A 110 -13.65 -27.28 -13.34
N GLU A 111 -13.81 -26.67 -12.16
CA GLU A 111 -12.74 -26.59 -11.16
C GLU A 111 -12.21 -27.99 -10.78
N PHE A 112 -13.08 -28.99 -10.68
CA PHE A 112 -12.66 -30.34 -10.31
C PHE A 112 -11.84 -31.01 -11.41
N ASP A 113 -12.17 -30.75 -12.68
CA ASP A 113 -11.41 -31.20 -13.83
C ASP A 113 -10.00 -30.58 -13.87
N LEU A 114 -9.84 -29.33 -13.40
CA LEU A 114 -8.53 -28.72 -13.25
C LEU A 114 -7.65 -29.53 -12.30
N TYR A 115 -8.14 -29.83 -11.09
CA TYR A 115 -7.39 -30.65 -10.14
C TYR A 115 -7.11 -32.05 -10.68
N LYS A 116 -8.03 -32.63 -11.46
CA LYS A 116 -7.81 -33.94 -12.10
C LYS A 116 -6.71 -33.86 -13.17
N TYR A 117 -6.72 -32.83 -14.01
CA TYR A 117 -5.71 -32.57 -15.03
C TYR A 117 -4.32 -32.44 -14.41
N LEU A 118 -4.21 -31.65 -13.34
CA LEU A 118 -2.97 -31.46 -12.57
C LEU A 118 -2.53 -32.73 -11.80
N GLY A 119 -3.33 -33.81 -11.80
CA GLY A 119 -3.04 -35.02 -11.01
C GLY A 119 -3.33 -34.89 -9.52
N LEU A 120 -3.99 -33.80 -9.11
CA LEU A 120 -4.28 -33.39 -7.74
C LEU A 120 -5.71 -33.71 -7.31
N ARG A 121 -6.32 -34.79 -7.82
CA ARG A 121 -7.71 -35.19 -7.49
C ARG A 121 -7.97 -35.29 -5.98
N ARG A 122 -6.99 -35.79 -5.22
CA ARG A 122 -7.09 -35.89 -3.74
C ARG A 122 -7.12 -34.52 -3.08
N LEU A 123 -6.36 -33.55 -3.60
CA LEU A 123 -6.37 -32.18 -3.13
C LEU A 123 -7.73 -31.53 -3.39
N GLY A 124 -8.27 -31.65 -4.61
CA GLY A 124 -9.62 -31.17 -4.93
C GLY A 124 -10.69 -31.72 -3.97
N ASN A 125 -10.64 -33.02 -3.66
CA ASN A 125 -11.54 -33.64 -2.67
C ASN A 125 -11.32 -33.14 -1.23
N LEU A 126 -10.08 -32.79 -0.88
CA LEU A 126 -9.77 -32.22 0.43
C LEU A 126 -10.36 -30.82 0.53
N ILE A 127 -10.14 -29.96 -0.46
CA ILE A 127 -10.59 -28.57 -0.42
C ILE A 127 -12.13 -28.49 -0.34
N LYS A 128 -12.88 -29.39 -1.01
CA LYS A 128 -14.35 -29.50 -0.84
C LYS A 128 -14.82 -29.60 0.62
N LYS A 129 -13.97 -30.12 1.52
CA LYS A 129 -14.29 -30.28 2.95
C LYS A 129 -14.02 -29.03 3.77
N TYR A 130 -13.31 -28.04 3.23
CA TYR A 130 -12.92 -26.80 3.89
C TYR A 130 -13.66 -25.61 3.25
N PRO A 131 -14.70 -25.07 3.90
CA PRO A 131 -15.54 -24.01 3.31
C PRO A 131 -14.83 -22.68 3.07
N GLN A 132 -13.63 -22.48 3.62
CA GLN A 132 -12.76 -21.34 3.37
C GLN A 132 -11.33 -21.85 3.15
N ALA A 133 -10.85 -21.75 1.91
CA ALA A 133 -9.48 -22.04 1.54
C ALA A 133 -8.82 -20.77 1.01
N THR A 134 -7.52 -20.63 1.28
CA THR A 134 -6.71 -19.50 0.82
C THR A 134 -5.58 -20.00 -0.04
N PHE A 135 -5.46 -19.45 -1.24
CA PHE A 135 -4.46 -19.82 -2.23
C PHE A 135 -3.41 -18.72 -2.34
N TYR A 136 -2.15 -19.13 -2.38
CA TYR A 136 -1.00 -18.23 -2.50
C TYR A 136 -0.18 -18.60 -3.74
N PHE A 137 -0.02 -17.65 -4.65
CA PHE A 137 0.86 -17.72 -5.82
C PHE A 137 2.00 -16.71 -5.60
N LEU A 138 3.10 -17.19 -5.02
CA LEU A 138 4.18 -16.32 -4.50
C LEU A 138 5.51 -16.52 -5.22
N SER A 139 5.48 -17.03 -6.45
CA SER A 139 6.69 -17.19 -7.25
C SER A 139 7.39 -15.83 -7.44
N PRO A 140 8.73 -15.79 -7.48
CA PRO A 140 9.45 -14.62 -7.96
C PRO A 140 9.14 -14.27 -9.41
N ASN A 141 8.67 -15.24 -10.21
CA ASN A 141 8.23 -15.00 -11.59
C ASN A 141 6.77 -14.54 -11.60
N GLU A 142 6.57 -13.24 -11.83
CA GLU A 142 5.26 -12.58 -11.90
C GLU A 142 4.35 -13.17 -13.00
N GLU A 143 4.90 -13.45 -14.19
CA GLU A 143 4.11 -13.95 -15.32
C GLU A 143 3.45 -15.30 -15.00
N LEU A 144 4.19 -16.20 -14.35
CA LEU A 144 3.65 -17.51 -13.93
C LEU A 144 2.54 -17.37 -12.88
N ASN A 145 2.65 -16.42 -11.95
CA ASN A 145 1.61 -16.18 -10.96
C ASN A 145 0.33 -15.64 -11.64
N LEU A 146 0.49 -14.65 -12.53
CA LEU A 146 -0.62 -14.03 -13.24
C LEU A 146 -1.32 -15.02 -14.18
N GLU A 147 -0.58 -15.85 -14.92
CA GLU A 147 -1.14 -16.87 -15.80
C GLU A 147 -1.96 -17.88 -14.98
N ALA A 148 -1.41 -18.38 -13.87
CA ALA A 148 -2.11 -19.34 -13.03
C ALA A 148 -3.40 -18.78 -12.42
N VAL A 149 -3.35 -17.56 -11.88
CA VAL A 149 -4.52 -16.88 -11.30
C VAL A 149 -5.58 -16.59 -12.37
N SER A 150 -5.16 -16.22 -13.59
CA SER A 150 -6.08 -16.01 -14.71
C SER A 150 -6.82 -17.30 -15.08
N VAL A 151 -6.13 -18.45 -15.11
CA VAL A 151 -6.75 -19.76 -15.33
C VAL A 151 -7.79 -20.08 -14.24
N PHE A 152 -7.46 -19.82 -12.97
CA PHE A 152 -8.43 -19.98 -11.87
C PHE A 152 -9.63 -19.05 -12.00
N LYS A 153 -9.41 -17.78 -12.37
CA LYS A 153 -10.47 -16.78 -12.57
C LYS A 153 -11.43 -17.19 -13.69
N GLU A 154 -10.90 -17.65 -14.83
CA GLU A 154 -11.73 -18.11 -15.96
C GLU A 154 -12.52 -19.38 -15.63
N ILE A 155 -11.88 -20.37 -14.99
CA ILE A 155 -12.57 -21.63 -14.63
C ILE A 155 -13.66 -21.40 -13.57
N ALA A 156 -13.49 -20.41 -12.68
CA ALA A 156 -14.50 -20.05 -11.69
C ALA A 156 -15.81 -19.51 -12.31
N LYS A 157 -15.77 -19.04 -13.56
CA LYS A 157 -16.98 -18.63 -14.30
C LYS A 157 -17.86 -19.83 -14.66
N CYS A 158 -17.29 -21.04 -14.74
CA CYS A 158 -18.04 -22.27 -15.00
C CYS A 158 -19.01 -22.57 -13.84
N LYS A 159 -20.24 -22.99 -14.18
CA LYS A 159 -21.30 -23.26 -13.19
C LYS A 159 -21.35 -24.73 -12.74
N GLU A 160 -20.71 -25.65 -13.47
CA GLU A 160 -20.75 -27.11 -13.21
C GLU A 160 -19.62 -27.56 -12.25
N ASP A 161 -19.94 -28.50 -11.34
CA ASP A 161 -19.00 -29.21 -10.46
C ASP A 161 -18.00 -28.33 -9.68
N ARG A 162 -18.51 -27.27 -9.06
CA ARG A 162 -17.73 -26.37 -8.20
C ARG A 162 -17.11 -27.13 -7.02
N VAL A 163 -15.82 -26.87 -6.81
CA VAL A 163 -15.07 -27.38 -5.66
C VAL A 163 -15.20 -26.40 -4.51
N HIS A 164 -15.29 -25.10 -4.82
CA HIS A 164 -15.28 -24.03 -3.84
C HIS A 164 -16.54 -23.17 -3.88
N ASN A 165 -17.02 -22.77 -2.71
CA ASN A 165 -18.04 -21.73 -2.61
C ASN A 165 -17.43 -20.33 -2.69
N GLN A 166 -16.27 -20.12 -2.06
CA GLN A 166 -15.50 -18.88 -2.03
C GLN A 166 -14.04 -19.21 -1.73
N VAL A 167 -13.10 -18.58 -2.45
CA VAL A 167 -11.65 -18.73 -2.25
C VAL A 167 -11.03 -17.35 -2.20
N GLN A 168 -10.09 -17.17 -1.29
CA GLN A 168 -9.19 -16.01 -1.27
C GLN A 168 -7.94 -16.39 -2.05
N ILE A 169 -7.63 -15.67 -3.12
CA ILE A 169 -6.46 -15.90 -3.96
C ILE A 169 -5.52 -14.71 -3.82
N TYR A 170 -4.30 -14.95 -3.36
CA TYR A 170 -3.26 -13.96 -3.25
C TYR A 170 -2.19 -14.21 -4.31
N CYS A 171 -1.92 -13.19 -5.12
CA CYS A 171 -1.04 -13.26 -6.28
C CYS A 171 0.12 -12.27 -6.13
N HIS A 172 1.35 -12.75 -6.07
CA HIS A 172 2.53 -11.89 -6.08
C HIS A 172 2.78 -11.35 -7.50
N ALA A 173 2.52 -10.06 -7.68
CA ALA A 173 2.67 -9.35 -8.95
C ALA A 173 2.67 -7.84 -8.72
N ARG A 174 3.19 -7.07 -9.68
CA ARG A 174 3.15 -5.61 -9.65
C ARG A 174 1.70 -5.11 -9.75
N LYS A 175 1.30 -4.17 -8.89
CA LYS A 175 -0.02 -3.55 -8.93
C LYS A 175 -0.06 -2.44 -9.98
N ASN A 176 -0.15 -2.83 -11.25
CA ASN A 176 -0.28 -1.94 -12.40
C ASN A 176 -1.70 -1.94 -12.99
N ASN A 177 -1.98 -1.07 -13.97
CA ASN A 177 -3.31 -0.95 -14.60
C ASN A 177 -3.78 -2.26 -15.28
N GLN A 178 -2.89 -3.18 -15.63
CA GLN A 178 -3.26 -4.46 -16.24
C GLN A 178 -3.65 -5.46 -15.15
N ASN A 179 -2.79 -5.63 -14.14
CA ASN A 179 -2.94 -6.62 -13.08
C ASN A 179 -4.05 -6.26 -12.10
N GLN A 180 -4.30 -4.96 -11.83
CA GLN A 180 -5.44 -4.52 -11.01
C GLN A 180 -6.79 -4.99 -11.57
N LYS A 181 -6.92 -5.23 -12.87
CA LYS A 181 -8.14 -5.77 -13.48
C LYS A 181 -8.45 -7.19 -13.00
N LEU A 182 -7.45 -7.91 -12.49
CA LEU A 182 -7.67 -9.23 -11.90
C LEU A 182 -8.42 -9.13 -10.56
N GLU A 183 -8.21 -8.04 -9.79
CA GLU A 183 -8.94 -7.77 -8.53
C GLU A 183 -10.42 -7.41 -8.76
N ILE A 184 -10.79 -6.96 -9.97
CA ILE A 184 -12.18 -6.63 -10.31
C ILE A 184 -13.03 -7.90 -10.27
N CYS A 185 -14.00 -7.91 -9.35
CA CYS A 185 -14.97 -8.98 -9.15
C CYS A 185 -16.11 -8.90 -10.18
N ASP A 186 -16.00 -9.59 -11.31
CA ASP A 186 -17.05 -9.70 -12.33
C ASP A 186 -18.19 -10.67 -11.91
N GLY A 187 -18.78 -10.46 -10.73
CA GLY A 187 -19.80 -11.37 -10.16
C GLY A 187 -19.26 -12.76 -9.77
N LEU A 188 -17.93 -12.92 -9.76
CA LEU A 188 -17.23 -14.11 -9.28
C LEU A 188 -17.18 -14.13 -7.74
N LYS A 189 -17.35 -15.32 -7.15
CA LYS A 189 -17.22 -15.50 -5.69
C LYS A 189 -15.76 -15.54 -5.20
N HIS A 190 -14.79 -15.72 -6.08
CA HIS A 190 -13.37 -15.71 -5.70
C HIS A 190 -12.90 -14.26 -5.54
N GLN A 191 -12.22 -13.99 -4.44
CA GLN A 191 -11.61 -12.69 -4.18
C GLN A 191 -10.12 -12.81 -4.49
N ILE A 192 -9.63 -11.98 -5.42
CA ILE A 192 -8.24 -11.96 -5.84
C ILE A 192 -7.59 -10.71 -5.27
N HIS A 193 -6.43 -10.88 -4.65
CA HIS A 193 -5.62 -9.83 -4.04
C HIS A 193 -4.24 -9.85 -4.66
N ILE A 194 -3.78 -8.71 -5.18
CA ILE A 194 -2.42 -8.55 -5.69
C ILE A 194 -1.49 -8.17 -4.52
N ILE A 195 -0.45 -8.96 -4.32
CA ILE A 195 0.66 -8.68 -3.41
C ILE A 195 1.77 -8.01 -4.23
N ASP A 196 1.90 -6.70 -4.11
CA ASP A 196 2.98 -5.94 -4.73
C ASP A 196 4.08 -5.70 -3.70
N SER A 197 5.14 -6.49 -3.76
CA SER A 197 6.23 -6.42 -2.77
C SER A 197 6.96 -5.08 -2.79
N SER A 198 7.13 -4.46 -3.96
CA SER A 198 7.71 -3.13 -4.12
C SER A 198 6.85 -2.06 -3.41
N ASN A 199 5.53 -2.12 -3.58
CA ASN A 199 4.60 -1.21 -2.91
C ASN A 199 4.55 -1.46 -1.40
N LEU A 200 4.50 -2.74 -0.98
CA LEU A 200 4.49 -3.14 0.43
C LEU A 200 5.76 -2.70 1.17
N ALA A 201 6.91 -2.70 0.50
CA ALA A 201 8.16 -2.17 1.06
C ALA A 201 8.00 -0.69 1.44
N VAL A 202 7.50 0.15 0.52
CA VAL A 202 7.29 1.59 0.76
C VAL A 202 6.15 1.82 1.76
N LEU A 203 5.15 0.95 1.80
CA LEU A 203 4.10 1.00 2.82
C LEU A 203 4.65 0.83 4.24
N GLN A 204 5.78 0.14 4.44
CA GLN A 204 6.43 0.13 5.76
C GLN A 204 6.92 1.52 6.17
N LEU A 205 7.42 2.31 5.21
CA LEU A 205 7.78 3.71 5.45
C LEU A 205 6.55 4.55 5.78
N LYS A 206 5.44 4.35 5.04
CA LYS A 206 4.17 5.04 5.32
C LYS A 206 3.55 4.66 6.66
N LYS A 207 3.68 3.41 7.12
CA LYS A 207 3.14 2.94 8.41
C LYS A 207 3.87 3.54 9.61
N ASN A 208 5.15 3.84 9.48
CA ASN A 208 5.92 4.46 10.54
C ASN A 208 5.96 5.98 10.35
N VAL A 209 5.19 6.71 11.15
CA VAL A 209 5.07 8.17 11.08
C VAL A 209 6.42 8.87 11.14
N ARG A 210 7.42 8.32 11.84
CA ARG A 210 8.77 8.89 11.94
C ARG A 210 9.49 9.02 10.60
N ASN A 211 9.07 8.22 9.63
CA ASN A 211 9.65 8.20 8.29
C ASN A 211 8.93 9.15 7.33
N HIS A 212 7.91 9.89 7.78
CA HIS A 212 7.18 10.84 6.94
C HIS A 212 7.99 12.12 6.75
N PRO A 213 7.98 12.72 5.54
CA PRO A 213 8.61 14.00 5.22
C PRO A 213 8.40 15.12 6.25
N VAL A 214 7.23 15.19 6.89
CA VAL A 214 6.91 16.22 7.89
C VAL A 214 7.84 16.22 9.12
N ASN A 215 8.52 15.11 9.42
CA ASN A 215 9.48 15.01 10.52
C ASN A 215 10.88 15.52 10.16
N PHE A 216 11.10 15.92 8.91
CA PHE A 216 12.39 16.40 8.41
C PHE A 216 12.37 17.89 8.06
N VAL A 217 11.37 18.61 8.57
CA VAL A 217 11.16 20.04 8.36
C VAL A 217 10.74 20.71 9.66
N ASP A 218 11.07 22.00 9.79
CA ASP A 218 10.69 22.80 10.96
C ASP A 218 9.20 23.15 10.91
N VAL A 219 8.40 22.52 11.78
CA VAL A 219 6.94 22.75 11.87
C VAL A 219 6.59 23.85 12.88
N ASP A 220 5.72 24.78 12.48
CA ASP A 220 5.01 25.69 13.37
C ASP A 220 3.64 25.11 13.72
N THR A 221 3.55 24.44 14.87
CA THR A 221 2.33 23.74 15.31
C THR A 221 1.18 24.68 15.71
N SER A 222 1.46 25.97 15.88
CA SER A 222 0.43 26.98 16.17
C SER A 222 -0.33 27.40 14.90
N LYS A 223 0.30 27.24 13.74
CA LYS A 223 -0.24 27.61 12.42
C LYS A 223 -0.37 26.42 11.47
N ALA A 224 0.10 25.24 11.84
CA ALA A 224 0.15 24.04 10.99
C ALA A 224 0.86 24.26 9.65
N CYS A 225 2.00 24.95 9.68
CA CYS A 225 2.81 25.22 8.50
C CYS A 225 4.29 24.90 8.75
N VAL A 226 5.08 24.89 7.68
CA VAL A 226 6.52 24.57 7.74
C VAL A 226 7.38 25.76 7.34
N LYS A 227 8.60 25.81 7.87
CA LYS A 227 9.54 26.93 7.68
C LYS A 227 10.69 26.62 6.73
N LYS A 228 11.00 25.33 6.54
CA LYS A 228 12.12 24.87 5.70
C LYS A 228 11.63 24.02 4.53
N PRO A 229 12.30 24.10 3.36
CA PRO A 229 12.07 23.18 2.24
C PRO A 229 12.29 21.72 2.61
N PHE A 230 11.60 20.82 1.91
CA PHE A 230 11.88 19.38 1.98
C PHE A 230 12.64 18.94 0.73
N THR A 231 13.84 18.40 0.91
CA THR A 231 14.72 17.97 -0.18
C THR A 231 15.04 16.48 -0.07
N SER A 232 14.88 15.74 -1.15
CA SER A 232 15.12 14.29 -1.16
C SER A 232 15.85 13.82 -2.40
N MET A 233 16.54 12.68 -2.28
CA MET A 233 17.22 12.00 -3.38
C MET A 233 16.78 10.54 -3.42
N ILE A 234 16.41 10.05 -4.60
CA ILE A 234 16.03 8.66 -4.86
C ILE A 234 17.07 8.07 -5.79
N ILE A 235 17.74 7.01 -5.34
CA ILE A 235 18.80 6.32 -6.06
C ILE A 235 18.28 4.94 -6.45
N GLY A 236 18.15 4.69 -7.74
CA GLY A 236 17.44 3.54 -8.31
C GLY A 236 15.96 3.85 -8.51
N PHE A 237 15.53 4.01 -9.76
CA PHE A 237 14.18 4.34 -10.19
C PHE A 237 13.44 3.16 -10.84
N GLY A 238 13.76 1.95 -10.37
CA GLY A 238 12.96 0.74 -10.56
C GLY A 238 11.62 0.81 -9.83
N GLU A 239 10.94 -0.32 -9.66
CA GLU A 239 9.58 -0.37 -9.11
C GLU A 239 9.45 0.22 -7.69
N THR A 240 10.33 -0.20 -6.78
CA THR A 240 10.39 0.33 -5.41
C THR A 240 10.74 1.82 -5.41
N GLY A 241 11.73 2.25 -6.21
CA GLY A 241 12.12 3.66 -6.31
C GLY A 241 11.00 4.56 -6.80
N ARG A 242 10.21 4.10 -7.78
CA ARG A 242 9.01 4.80 -8.27
C ARG A 242 7.93 4.92 -7.20
N ASP A 243 7.77 3.93 -6.33
CA ASP A 243 6.82 4.01 -5.22
C ASP A 243 7.31 4.89 -4.08
N ALA A 244 8.62 4.89 -3.81
CA ALA A 244 9.24 5.83 -2.90
C ALA A 244 9.07 7.27 -3.40
N PHE A 245 9.23 7.49 -4.71
CA PHE A 245 8.94 8.78 -5.34
C PHE A 245 7.50 9.21 -5.11
N ARG A 246 6.52 8.33 -5.37
CA ARG A 246 5.10 8.62 -5.12
C ARG A 246 4.86 9.02 -3.66
N PHE A 247 5.46 8.29 -2.73
CA PHE A 247 5.37 8.59 -1.31
C PHE A 247 5.94 9.97 -0.97
N LEU A 248 7.18 10.26 -1.39
CA LEU A 248 7.85 11.51 -1.06
C LEU A 248 7.21 12.72 -1.74
N TYR A 249 6.77 12.60 -2.99
CA TYR A 249 6.06 13.67 -3.70
C TYR A 249 4.73 14.02 -3.02
N GLU A 250 3.94 13.01 -2.63
CA GLU A 250 2.64 13.23 -1.99
C GLU A 250 2.79 13.76 -0.54
N PHE A 251 3.67 13.15 0.27
CA PHE A 251 3.82 13.52 1.68
C PHE A 251 4.72 14.73 1.92
N GLY A 252 5.54 15.11 0.94
CA GLY A 252 6.32 16.35 0.99
C GLY A 252 5.54 17.59 0.55
N ALA A 253 4.31 17.44 0.06
CA ALA A 253 3.42 18.54 -0.30
C ALA A 253 2.87 19.25 0.96
N LEU A 254 3.68 20.15 1.52
CA LEU A 254 3.38 20.90 2.75
C LEU A 254 3.18 22.39 2.44
N ILE A 255 2.58 23.12 3.38
CA ILE A 255 2.34 24.56 3.26
C ILE A 255 3.36 25.40 4.02
N ASP A 256 3.74 26.55 3.47
CA ASP A 256 4.61 27.52 4.11
C ASP A 256 3.85 28.43 5.10
N VAL A 257 4.57 29.35 5.74
CA VAL A 257 4.01 30.32 6.70
C VAL A 257 2.97 31.28 6.11
N ASN A 258 2.92 31.41 4.78
CA ASN A 258 1.98 32.25 4.05
C ASN A 258 0.77 31.44 3.55
N GLY A 259 0.74 30.12 3.75
CA GLY A 259 -0.30 29.23 3.26
C GLY A 259 -0.11 28.81 1.78
N ASN A 260 1.06 29.09 1.20
CA ASN A 260 1.44 28.66 -0.14
C ASN A 260 2.11 27.27 -0.10
N ARG A 261 2.33 26.65 -1.26
CA ARG A 261 3.12 25.40 -1.34
C ARG A 261 4.55 25.68 -0.88
N ASN A 262 4.99 24.98 0.16
CA ASN A 262 6.38 25.02 0.60
C ASN A 262 7.29 24.42 -0.49
N PRO A 263 8.47 25.01 -0.76
CA PRO A 263 9.39 24.45 -1.75
C PRO A 263 9.75 23.00 -1.41
N GLN A 264 9.65 22.14 -2.42
CA GLN A 264 10.06 20.75 -2.37
C GLN A 264 11.01 20.47 -3.52
N LYS A 265 12.07 19.70 -3.28
CA LYS A 265 12.97 19.23 -4.34
C LYS A 265 13.19 17.72 -4.24
N ILE A 266 12.98 17.01 -5.34
CA ILE A 266 13.24 15.56 -5.44
C ILE A 266 14.22 15.33 -6.58
N TYR A 267 15.41 14.83 -6.24
CA TYR A 267 16.41 14.36 -7.17
C TYR A 267 16.20 12.86 -7.43
N VAL A 268 16.22 12.45 -8.69
CA VAL A 268 16.08 11.05 -9.07
C VAL A 268 17.30 10.65 -9.87
N VAL A 269 18.03 9.63 -9.39
CA VAL A 269 19.26 9.12 -9.97
C VAL A 269 19.04 7.66 -10.37
N ASP A 270 19.26 7.35 -11.64
CA ASP A 270 19.24 5.98 -12.17
C ASP A 270 20.11 5.91 -13.44
N GLU A 271 20.79 4.79 -13.64
CA GLU A 271 21.64 4.58 -14.84
C GLU A 271 20.82 4.57 -16.14
N HIS A 272 19.54 4.18 -16.07
CA HIS A 272 18.61 4.08 -17.21
C HIS A 272 17.52 5.16 -17.16
N MET A 273 17.85 6.36 -16.66
CA MET A 273 16.85 7.39 -16.40
C MET A 273 16.05 7.80 -17.63
N ASP A 274 16.67 7.83 -18.82
CA ASP A 274 16.00 8.24 -20.07
C ASP A 274 14.80 7.35 -20.41
N GLU A 275 14.95 6.04 -20.25
CA GLU A 275 13.89 5.06 -20.49
C GLU A 275 12.84 5.13 -19.38
N LEU A 276 13.28 5.11 -18.13
CA LEU A 276 12.39 4.98 -16.97
C LEU A 276 11.53 6.22 -16.75
N LYS A 277 12.05 7.41 -17.05
CA LYS A 277 11.35 8.71 -16.93
C LYS A 277 10.19 8.81 -17.91
N GLY A 278 10.38 8.36 -19.15
CA GLY A 278 9.35 8.40 -20.20
C GLY A 278 8.09 7.63 -19.78
N ASP A 279 8.27 6.38 -19.35
CA ASP A 279 7.18 5.51 -18.88
C ASP A 279 6.44 6.07 -17.67
N PHE A 280 7.17 6.70 -16.76
CA PHE A 280 6.60 7.28 -15.54
C PHE A 280 5.78 8.55 -15.86
N LEU A 281 6.36 9.49 -16.63
CA LEU A 281 5.72 10.76 -16.99
C LEU A 281 4.57 10.59 -18.00
N MET A 282 4.52 9.48 -18.75
CA MET A 282 3.34 9.12 -19.53
C MET A 282 2.13 8.84 -18.61
N LYS A 283 2.36 8.19 -17.48
CA LYS A 283 1.31 7.87 -16.49
C LYS A 283 0.96 9.04 -15.58
N ALA A 284 1.90 9.96 -15.34
CA ALA A 284 1.74 11.14 -14.50
C ALA A 284 2.14 12.44 -15.26
N PRO A 285 1.38 12.85 -16.28
CA PRO A 285 1.78 13.93 -17.19
C PRO A 285 1.91 15.31 -16.54
N ALA A 286 1.14 15.61 -15.48
CA ALA A 286 1.23 16.89 -14.76
C ALA A 286 2.63 17.16 -14.19
N LEU A 287 3.40 16.11 -13.89
CA LEU A 287 4.76 16.24 -13.37
C LEU A 287 5.76 16.81 -14.38
N LYS A 288 5.43 16.84 -15.68
CA LYS A 288 6.28 17.46 -16.72
C LYS A 288 6.46 18.97 -16.52
N GLU A 289 5.49 19.61 -15.88
CA GLU A 289 5.48 21.05 -15.59
C GLU A 289 6.20 21.37 -14.27
N ARG A 290 6.48 20.36 -13.43
CA ARG A 290 7.09 20.49 -12.10
C ARG A 290 8.62 20.54 -12.14
N LYS A 291 9.20 21.26 -13.10
CA LYS A 291 10.67 21.32 -13.31
C LYS A 291 11.45 21.91 -12.13
N ASN A 292 10.82 22.83 -11.40
CA ASN A 292 11.46 23.44 -10.22
C ASN A 292 11.52 22.47 -9.04
N GLU A 293 10.57 21.54 -8.95
CA GLU A 293 10.44 20.59 -7.85
C GLU A 293 11.13 19.25 -8.13
N LEU A 294 11.26 18.87 -9.41
CA LEU A 294 11.75 17.57 -9.82
C LEU A 294 13.00 17.70 -10.66
N GLU A 295 14.04 16.94 -10.31
CA GLU A 295 15.28 16.85 -11.09
C GLU A 295 15.58 15.39 -11.43
N TRP A 296 15.39 15.06 -12.71
CA TRP A 296 15.77 13.79 -13.27
C TRP A 296 17.26 13.87 -13.65
N CYS A 297 18.12 13.21 -12.88
CA CYS A 297 19.57 13.27 -13.06
C CYS A 297 19.96 12.35 -14.22
N GLU A 298 20.07 12.92 -15.41
CA GLU A 298 20.42 12.21 -16.65
C GLU A 298 21.93 11.87 -16.67
N GLU A 299 22.29 10.73 -17.28
CA GLU A 299 23.68 10.25 -17.40
C GLU A 299 24.46 10.15 -16.07
N MET A 300 23.79 9.76 -14.99
CA MET A 300 24.37 9.69 -13.65
C MET A 300 24.26 8.27 -13.09
N SER A 301 25.40 7.67 -12.76
CA SER A 301 25.50 6.40 -12.03
C SER A 301 26.11 6.65 -10.66
N ILE A 302 25.80 5.81 -9.67
CA ILE A 302 26.35 5.90 -8.32
C ILE A 302 27.89 5.81 -8.28
N HIS A 303 28.49 5.26 -9.34
CA HIS A 303 29.93 5.14 -9.52
C HIS A 303 30.56 6.31 -10.30
N SER A 304 29.75 7.27 -10.78
CA SER A 304 30.25 8.39 -11.59
C SER A 304 30.67 9.59 -10.74
N GLU A 305 31.67 10.34 -11.21
CA GLU A 305 32.11 11.58 -10.55
C GLU A 305 30.97 12.60 -10.46
N ARG A 306 30.15 12.70 -11.52
CA ARG A 306 28.96 13.56 -11.58
C ARG A 306 28.00 13.31 -10.41
N PHE A 307 27.84 12.07 -9.96
CA PHE A 307 26.99 11.74 -8.82
C PHE A 307 27.52 12.39 -7.53
N TRP A 308 28.82 12.27 -7.27
CA TRP A 308 29.45 12.84 -6.09
C TRP A 308 29.55 14.37 -6.15
N GLU A 309 29.75 14.94 -7.34
CA GLU A 309 29.64 16.39 -7.57
C GLU A 309 28.24 16.89 -7.22
N LYS A 310 27.19 16.21 -7.71
CA LYS A 310 25.80 16.57 -7.42
C LYS A 310 25.48 16.42 -5.94
N LEU A 311 25.95 15.33 -5.30
CA LEU A 311 25.78 15.14 -3.87
C LEU A 311 26.44 16.30 -3.11
N SER A 312 27.66 16.69 -3.48
CA SER A 312 28.39 17.81 -2.85
C SER A 312 27.62 19.14 -2.93
N GLU A 313 26.96 19.39 -4.06
CA GLU A 313 26.13 20.58 -4.27
C GLU A 313 24.97 20.63 -3.26
N ILE A 314 24.31 19.50 -3.02
CA ILE A 314 23.01 19.47 -2.31
C ILE A 314 23.09 18.93 -0.88
N ILE A 315 24.24 18.37 -0.45
CA ILE A 315 24.35 17.59 0.79
C ILE A 315 23.91 18.35 2.04
N HIS A 316 24.02 19.68 2.05
CA HIS A 316 23.60 20.52 3.17
C HIS A 316 22.07 20.66 3.29
N ASP A 317 21.37 20.66 2.17
CA ASP A 317 19.92 20.89 2.12
C ASP A 317 19.14 19.58 2.06
N LEU A 318 19.81 18.46 1.79
CA LEU A 318 19.21 17.13 1.66
C LEU A 318 18.63 16.66 3.00
N ASN A 319 17.43 16.08 2.98
CA ASN A 319 16.77 15.54 4.18
C ASN A 319 16.58 14.03 4.14
N TYR A 320 16.39 13.48 2.93
CA TYR A 320 15.90 12.13 2.78
C TYR A 320 16.53 11.46 1.57
N ILE A 321 17.25 10.35 1.79
CA ILE A 321 17.80 9.53 0.70
C ILE A 321 17.09 8.18 0.69
N VAL A 322 16.61 7.73 -0.47
CA VAL A 322 16.14 6.36 -0.68
C VAL A 322 17.08 5.64 -1.64
N ILE A 323 17.59 4.49 -1.21
CA ILE A 323 18.42 3.59 -2.03
C ILE A 323 17.59 2.36 -2.38
N ALA A 324 17.33 2.18 -3.67
CA ALA A 324 16.47 1.15 -4.25
C ALA A 324 17.05 0.52 -5.53
N ILE A 325 18.37 0.27 -5.54
CA ILE A 325 19.13 -0.25 -6.70
C ILE A 325 19.04 -1.78 -6.91
N GLY A 326 18.25 -2.49 -6.09
CA GLY A 326 17.98 -3.93 -6.25
C GLY A 326 19.07 -4.87 -5.73
N ASN A 327 20.34 -4.52 -5.88
CA ASN A 327 21.47 -5.26 -5.31
C ASN A 327 21.75 -4.82 -3.87
N ASP A 328 21.40 -5.67 -2.90
CA ASP A 328 21.55 -5.34 -1.48
C ASP A 328 23.00 -5.05 -1.07
N ASN A 329 24.00 -5.78 -1.60
CA ASN A 329 25.40 -5.58 -1.21
C ASN A 329 25.93 -4.23 -1.68
N GLU A 330 25.62 -3.88 -2.93
CA GLU A 330 25.96 -2.58 -3.51
C GLU A 330 25.19 -1.45 -2.80
N GLY A 331 23.91 -1.68 -2.47
CA GLY A 331 23.11 -0.70 -1.74
C GLY A 331 23.62 -0.48 -0.31
N MET A 332 24.10 -1.54 0.35
CA MET A 332 24.74 -1.45 1.67
C MET A 332 26.04 -0.63 1.60
N ALA A 333 26.92 -0.92 0.63
CA ALA A 333 28.16 -0.17 0.45
C ALA A 333 27.88 1.32 0.22
N LEU A 334 26.96 1.63 -0.70
CA LEU A 334 26.58 3.01 -0.98
C LEU A 334 25.96 3.72 0.24
N ALA A 335 25.15 3.02 1.04
CA ALA A 335 24.57 3.60 2.26
C ALA A 335 25.66 4.00 3.28
N ILE A 336 26.73 3.20 3.38
CA ILE A 336 27.88 3.49 4.23
C ILE A 336 28.65 4.70 3.67
N ASP A 337 28.95 4.70 2.38
CA ASP A 337 29.69 5.80 1.75
C ASP A 337 28.93 7.12 1.88
N LEU A 338 27.60 7.12 1.69
CA LEU A 338 26.75 8.29 1.87
C LEU A 338 26.70 8.74 3.33
N TYR A 339 26.67 7.82 4.29
CA TYR A 339 26.75 8.16 5.71
C TYR A 339 28.08 8.85 6.03
N GLU A 340 29.20 8.28 5.62
CA GLU A 340 30.53 8.84 5.87
C GLU A 340 30.72 10.19 5.18
N TYR A 341 30.20 10.32 3.97
CA TYR A 341 30.17 11.57 3.22
C TYR A 341 29.38 12.65 3.97
N ALA A 342 28.14 12.34 4.35
CA ALA A 342 27.30 13.25 5.11
C ALA A 342 27.94 13.65 6.45
N TYR A 343 28.50 12.69 7.19
CA TYR A 343 29.21 12.94 8.45
C TYR A 343 30.38 13.91 8.27
N ARG A 344 31.13 13.77 7.18
CA ARG A 344 32.30 14.60 6.89
C ARG A 344 31.94 16.03 6.47
N TYR A 345 30.88 16.19 5.68
CA TYR A 345 30.63 17.45 4.98
C TYR A 345 29.41 18.23 5.49
N ARG A 346 28.43 17.62 6.14
CA ARG A 346 27.25 18.35 6.64
C ARG A 346 27.59 19.24 7.84
N LYS A 347 27.02 20.45 7.83
CA LYS A 347 27.20 21.45 8.91
C LYS A 347 26.48 21.06 10.19
N ASP A 348 25.36 20.36 10.06
CA ASP A 348 24.44 19.95 11.12
C ASP A 348 24.51 18.44 11.42
N CYS A 349 25.57 17.77 10.95
CA CYS A 349 25.73 16.31 11.00
C CYS A 349 24.52 15.61 10.39
N PHE A 350 23.65 15.01 11.21
CA PHE A 350 22.51 14.19 10.78
C PHE A 350 21.16 14.69 11.31
N ASN A 351 21.08 15.96 11.75
CA ASN A 351 19.80 16.58 12.04
C ASN A 351 18.95 16.58 10.77
N ASP A 352 17.68 16.17 10.90
CA ASP A 352 16.71 16.12 9.79
C ASP A 352 17.18 15.40 8.52
N PHE A 353 18.15 14.47 8.65
CA PHE A 353 18.73 13.71 7.54
C PHE A 353 18.70 12.21 7.78
N ARG A 354 18.13 11.45 6.84
CA ARG A 354 18.06 9.97 6.94
C ARG A 354 18.31 9.30 5.60
N ILE A 355 18.90 8.10 5.66
CA ILE A 355 19.18 7.22 4.53
C ILE A 355 18.33 5.96 4.68
N TYR A 356 17.48 5.70 3.69
CA TYR A 356 16.56 4.57 3.66
C TYR A 356 17.05 3.56 2.63
N LEU A 357 17.45 2.38 3.11
CA LEU A 357 17.98 1.31 2.29
C LEU A 357 16.94 0.20 2.09
N ARG A 358 16.58 -0.06 0.84
CA ARG A 358 15.78 -1.23 0.47
C ARG A 358 16.61 -2.51 0.63
N VAL A 359 16.08 -3.51 1.35
CA VAL A 359 16.74 -4.81 1.54
C VAL A 359 15.86 -5.96 1.03
N ASN A 360 16.28 -6.62 -0.04
CA ASN A 360 15.52 -7.67 -0.70
C ASN A 360 15.73 -9.06 -0.08
N GLY A 361 16.88 -9.34 0.55
CA GLY A 361 17.25 -10.65 1.08
C GLY A 361 17.31 -10.77 2.60
N SER A 362 17.28 -12.01 3.09
CA SER A 362 17.29 -12.36 4.52
C SER A 362 18.67 -12.28 5.19
N CYS A 363 19.73 -12.66 4.44
CA CYS A 363 21.12 -12.76 4.90
C CYS A 363 21.75 -11.41 5.30
N ASN A 364 21.31 -10.32 4.67
CA ASN A 364 21.92 -9.00 4.85
C ASN A 364 21.54 -8.34 6.18
N THR A 365 20.51 -8.83 6.85
CA THR A 365 20.00 -8.25 8.11
C THR A 365 21.01 -8.31 9.25
N ILE A 366 21.83 -9.37 9.37
CA ILE A 366 22.85 -9.49 10.43
C ILE A 366 23.98 -8.50 10.20
N GLN A 367 24.53 -8.45 8.98
CA GLN A 367 25.60 -7.50 8.63
C GLN A 367 25.12 -6.05 8.78
N LEU A 368 23.92 -5.73 8.29
CA LEU A 368 23.30 -4.42 8.49
C LEU A 368 23.12 -4.07 9.94
N LYS A 369 22.71 -5.02 10.79
CA LYS A 369 22.56 -4.78 12.22
C LYS A 369 23.90 -4.42 12.85
N GLN A 370 24.97 -5.15 12.52
CA GLN A 370 26.32 -4.86 13.01
C GLN A 370 26.82 -3.49 12.54
N ILE A 371 26.58 -3.13 11.27
CA ILE A 371 26.94 -1.82 10.71
C ILE A 371 26.18 -0.69 11.41
N LYS A 372 24.86 -0.86 11.60
CA LYS A 372 24.04 0.13 12.33
C LYS A 372 24.50 0.27 13.77
N GLU A 373 24.79 -0.83 14.46
CA GLU A 373 25.32 -0.80 15.83
C GLU A 373 26.66 -0.07 15.88
N TYR A 374 27.56 -0.29 14.93
CA TYR A 374 28.83 0.42 14.82
C TYR A 374 28.63 1.93 14.71
N PHE A 375 27.85 2.41 13.74
CA PHE A 375 27.61 3.85 13.56
C PHE A 375 26.79 4.46 14.70
N ASN A 376 25.85 3.72 15.28
CA ASN A 376 25.06 4.20 16.41
C ASN A 376 25.92 4.39 17.66
N ILE A 377 26.83 3.45 17.96
CA ILE A 377 27.68 3.49 19.15
C ILE A 377 28.82 4.49 18.97
N TYR A 378 29.55 4.40 17.87
CA TYR A 378 30.78 5.18 17.67
C TYR A 378 30.53 6.55 17.02
N GLY A 379 29.48 6.69 16.22
CA GLY A 379 29.07 7.96 15.65
C GLY A 379 28.22 8.82 16.60
N ASN A 380 27.70 8.24 17.69
CA ASN A 380 26.69 8.85 18.57
C ASN A 380 25.45 9.37 17.80
N THR A 381 25.10 8.68 16.72
CA THR A 381 24.00 9.07 15.81
C THR A 381 22.98 7.96 15.79
N ARG A 382 21.72 8.23 16.15
CA ARG A 382 20.69 7.18 16.16
C ARG A 382 19.91 7.16 14.85
N ASP A 383 19.73 5.95 14.33
CA ASP A 383 18.79 5.63 13.26
C ASP A 383 19.01 6.40 11.96
N VAL A 384 20.27 6.71 11.60
CA VAL A 384 20.56 7.43 10.33
C VAL A 384 20.31 6.54 9.12
N ILE A 385 20.79 5.29 9.15
CA ILE A 385 20.53 4.28 8.12
C ILE A 385 19.36 3.42 8.57
N ILE A 386 18.23 3.57 7.89
CA ILE A 386 16.99 2.83 8.14
C ILE A 386 16.80 1.83 7.00
N THR A 387 16.48 0.59 7.34
CA THR A 387 16.26 -0.47 6.34
C THR A 387 14.78 -0.70 6.16
N PHE A 388 14.33 -1.03 4.96
CA PHE A 388 12.94 -1.34 4.69
C PHE A 388 12.74 -2.42 3.62
N GLY A 389 11.59 -3.08 3.73
CA GLY A 389 11.05 -4.09 2.82
C GLY A 389 11.68 -5.48 2.93
N ALA A 390 12.29 -5.83 4.07
CA ALA A 390 12.83 -7.18 4.25
C ALA A 390 11.75 -8.23 3.91
N GLN A 391 12.14 -9.29 3.20
CA GLN A 391 11.18 -10.30 2.71
C GLN A 391 10.36 -10.93 3.84
N GLU A 392 10.97 -11.15 5.01
CA GLU A 392 10.31 -11.68 6.21
C GLU A 392 9.17 -10.79 6.70
N GLU A 393 9.32 -9.48 6.52
CA GLU A 393 8.34 -8.48 6.96
C GLU A 393 7.25 -8.30 5.90
N ILE A 394 7.64 -8.21 4.62
CA ILE A 394 6.70 -8.09 3.49
C ILE A 394 5.79 -9.32 3.42
N PHE A 395 6.36 -10.52 3.47
CA PHE A 395 5.62 -11.79 3.42
C PHE A 395 5.21 -12.28 4.81
N SER A 396 4.80 -11.35 5.68
CA SER A 396 4.14 -11.69 6.94
C SER A 396 2.62 -11.77 6.76
N TYR A 397 1.94 -12.57 7.57
CA TYR A 397 0.49 -12.74 7.49
C TYR A 397 -0.26 -11.42 7.73
N ASP A 398 0.21 -10.61 8.67
CA ASP A 398 -0.40 -9.33 9.00
C ASP A 398 -0.24 -8.30 7.87
N VAL A 399 0.81 -8.40 7.05
CA VAL A 399 1.02 -7.52 5.89
C VAL A 399 0.27 -8.04 4.66
N VAL A 400 0.32 -9.34 4.40
CA VAL A 400 -0.26 -9.94 3.18
C VAL A 400 -1.77 -10.13 3.27
N SER A 401 -2.28 -10.56 4.43
CA SER A 401 -3.66 -11.04 4.56
C SER A 401 -4.56 -10.14 5.40
N THR A 402 -4.00 -9.15 6.10
CA THR A 402 -4.79 -8.14 6.83
C THR A 402 -4.66 -6.81 6.09
N ASP A 403 -5.64 -6.48 5.25
CA ASP A 403 -5.69 -5.16 4.62
C ASP A 403 -6.21 -4.12 5.61
N VAL A 404 -5.37 -3.82 6.62
CA VAL A 404 -5.65 -2.81 7.66
C VAL A 404 -5.99 -1.47 7.00
N LEU A 405 -5.34 -1.14 5.88
CA LEU A 405 -5.58 0.10 5.17
C LEU A 405 -6.98 0.11 4.56
N GLU A 406 -7.43 -0.96 3.90
CA GLU A 406 -8.80 -1.03 3.36
C GLU A 406 -9.84 -0.96 4.48
N VAL A 407 -9.62 -1.62 5.62
CA VAL A 407 -10.51 -1.51 6.78
C VAL A 407 -10.61 -0.06 7.27
N LEU A 408 -9.49 0.61 7.47
CA LEU A 408 -9.47 2.00 7.89
C LEU A 408 -10.07 2.94 6.83
N ALA A 409 -9.88 2.68 5.54
CA ALA A 409 -10.45 3.47 4.45
C ALA A 409 -11.98 3.32 4.40
N LYS A 410 -12.50 2.11 4.65
CA LYS A 410 -13.94 1.86 4.81
C LYS A 410 -14.51 2.64 5.98
N GLU A 411 -13.86 2.57 7.14
CA GLU A 411 -14.27 3.32 8.33
C GLU A 411 -14.23 4.84 8.10
N PHE A 412 -13.19 5.34 7.43
CA PHE A 412 -13.05 6.74 7.07
C PHE A 412 -14.19 7.20 6.15
N TYR A 413 -14.41 6.47 5.05
CA TYR A 413 -15.49 6.75 4.10
C TYR A 413 -16.86 6.78 4.79
N TYR A 414 -17.12 5.78 5.65
CA TYR A 414 -18.36 5.68 6.41
C TYR A 414 -18.55 6.86 7.38
N ALA A 415 -17.50 7.25 8.10
CA ALA A 415 -17.54 8.40 9.00
C ALA A 415 -17.73 9.71 8.23
N TYR A 416 -17.14 9.83 7.04
CA TYR A 416 -17.34 10.96 6.15
C TYR A 416 -18.79 11.07 5.68
N GLN A 417 -19.42 9.97 5.25
CA GLN A 417 -20.84 9.97 4.89
C GLN A 417 -21.74 10.46 6.04
N LYS A 418 -21.46 10.01 7.27
CA LYS A 418 -22.19 10.48 8.46
C LYS A 418 -22.06 11.99 8.67
N ILE A 419 -20.85 12.52 8.57
CA ILE A 419 -20.61 13.97 8.71
C ILE A 419 -21.40 14.74 7.67
N MET A 420 -21.37 14.31 6.41
CA MET A 420 -22.08 14.98 5.32
C MET A 420 -23.59 14.95 5.52
N ILE A 421 -24.16 13.81 5.91
CA ILE A 421 -25.59 13.68 6.20
C ILE A 421 -25.98 14.57 7.38
N ASP A 422 -25.21 14.56 8.47
CA ASP A 422 -25.51 15.34 9.66
C ASP A 422 -25.37 16.86 9.41
N ALA A 423 -24.53 17.27 8.45
CA ALA A 423 -24.35 18.65 8.03
C ALA A 423 -25.46 19.14 7.09
N MET A 424 -26.34 18.26 6.59
CA MET A 424 -27.49 18.68 5.80
C MET A 424 -28.39 19.62 6.62
N PRO A 425 -28.86 20.73 6.02
CA PRO A 425 -29.73 21.69 6.68
C PRO A 425 -31.09 21.06 7.00
N GLU A 426 -31.80 21.66 7.95
CA GLU A 426 -33.17 21.25 8.36
C GLU A 426 -34.08 22.49 8.47
N THR A 427 -33.89 23.46 7.57
CA THR A 427 -34.58 24.77 7.66
C THR A 427 -36.00 24.74 7.11
N ASN A 428 -36.33 23.72 6.30
CA ASN A 428 -37.65 23.52 5.72
C ASN A 428 -38.01 22.03 5.62
N GLU A 429 -39.29 21.72 5.39
CA GLU A 429 -39.81 20.34 5.32
C GLU A 429 -39.12 19.49 4.25
N LYS A 430 -38.73 20.08 3.12
CA LYS A 430 -38.07 19.37 2.03
C LYS A 430 -36.67 18.90 2.44
N GLU A 431 -35.89 19.78 3.07
CA GLU A 431 -34.55 19.46 3.58
C GLU A 431 -34.58 18.40 4.70
N ILE A 432 -35.57 18.50 5.60
CA ILE A 432 -35.80 17.51 6.65
C ILE A 432 -36.06 16.12 6.03
N GLU A 433 -36.91 16.06 5.01
CA GLU A 433 -37.24 14.81 4.31
C GLU A 433 -36.04 14.27 3.51
N GLU A 434 -35.25 15.13 2.86
CA GLU A 434 -34.02 14.75 2.16
C GLU A 434 -32.99 14.16 3.12
N LYS A 435 -32.78 14.79 4.28
CA LYS A 435 -31.87 14.28 5.30
C LYS A 435 -32.36 12.98 5.91
N LYS A 436 -33.66 12.84 6.14
CA LYS A 436 -34.27 11.59 6.63
C LYS A 436 -34.02 10.45 5.64
N LYS A 437 -34.25 10.67 4.34
CA LYS A 437 -33.94 9.70 3.28
C LYS A 437 -32.46 9.34 3.23
N ALA A 438 -31.58 10.32 3.35
CA ALA A 438 -30.13 10.07 3.37
C ALA A 438 -29.74 9.18 4.57
N LYS A 439 -30.27 9.47 5.77
CA LYS A 439 -30.07 8.64 6.97
C LYS A 439 -30.61 7.21 6.82
N GLU A 440 -31.78 7.05 6.20
CA GLU A 440 -32.37 5.74 5.92
C GLU A 440 -31.59 4.95 4.87
N SER A 441 -30.94 5.63 3.93
CA SER A 441 -30.15 5.01 2.86
C SER A 441 -28.75 4.56 3.30
N LEU A 442 -28.17 5.21 4.32
CA LEU A 442 -26.87 4.91 4.88
C LEU A 442 -26.87 3.49 5.48
N LYS A 443 -25.87 2.68 5.14
CA LYS A 443 -25.77 1.33 5.67
C LYS A 443 -25.40 1.30 7.16
N GLN A 444 -25.63 0.14 7.80
CA GLN A 444 -25.38 -0.02 9.22
C GLN A 444 -23.89 -0.15 9.53
N THR A 445 -23.11 -0.68 8.58
CA THR A 445 -21.67 -0.91 8.74
C THR A 445 -20.86 -0.25 7.62
N ALA A 446 -19.59 0.04 7.91
CA ALA A 446 -18.65 0.59 6.95
C ALA A 446 -18.41 -0.34 5.75
N GLU A 447 -18.41 -1.65 5.98
CA GLU A 447 -18.25 -2.67 4.94
C GLU A 447 -19.44 -2.65 3.96
N GLU A 448 -20.67 -2.62 4.47
CA GLU A 448 -21.87 -2.57 3.64
C GLU A 448 -21.95 -1.28 2.82
N GLU A 449 -21.59 -0.14 3.40
CA GLU A 449 -21.60 1.16 2.71
C GLU A 449 -20.56 1.20 1.59
N TRP A 450 -19.37 0.67 1.85
CA TRP A 450 -18.31 0.54 0.85
C TRP A 450 -18.72 -0.39 -0.30
N ASN A 451 -19.32 -1.54 0.01
CA ASN A 451 -19.80 -2.49 -1.00
C ASN A 451 -20.98 -1.93 -1.80
N ALA A 452 -21.89 -1.19 -1.17
CA ALA A 452 -22.98 -0.51 -1.87
C ALA A 452 -22.45 0.50 -2.91
N ARG A 453 -21.37 1.23 -2.60
CA ARG A 453 -20.69 2.12 -3.57
C ARG A 453 -20.10 1.33 -4.76
N ARG A 454 -19.44 0.20 -4.49
CA ARG A 454 -18.88 -0.67 -5.54
C ARG A 454 -19.99 -1.20 -6.45
N GLU A 455 -21.07 -1.75 -5.87
CA GLU A 455 -22.22 -2.30 -6.60
C GLU A 455 -22.88 -1.23 -7.49
N ALA A 456 -23.18 -0.05 -6.95
CA ALA A 456 -23.84 1.03 -7.69
C ALA A 456 -23.03 1.55 -8.89
N LEU A 457 -21.70 1.44 -8.86
CA LEU A 457 -20.82 1.80 -9.98
C LEU A 457 -20.58 0.63 -10.93
N GLN A 458 -20.57 -0.61 -10.43
CA GLN A 458 -20.46 -1.82 -11.25
C GLN A 458 -21.67 -2.01 -12.16
N ASP A 459 -22.89 -1.75 -11.67
CA ASP A 459 -24.15 -1.88 -12.44
C ASP A 459 -24.18 -0.99 -13.69
N LYS A 460 -23.36 0.06 -13.75
CA LYS A 460 -23.26 0.95 -14.91
C LYS A 460 -22.49 0.34 -16.07
N HIS A 461 -21.72 -0.73 -15.84
CA HIS A 461 -20.92 -1.45 -16.84
C HIS A 461 -20.10 -0.53 -17.77
N SER A 462 -19.52 0.56 -17.25
CA SER A 462 -18.74 1.52 -18.03
C SER A 462 -17.31 1.67 -17.48
N LEU A 463 -16.35 1.91 -18.39
CA LEU A 463 -14.96 2.15 -18.02
C LEU A 463 -14.81 3.40 -17.14
N ASP A 464 -15.59 4.44 -17.44
CA ASP A 464 -15.66 5.69 -16.67
C ASP A 464 -16.06 5.42 -15.20
N ALA A 465 -17.06 4.57 -14.96
CA ALA A 465 -17.49 4.20 -13.62
C ALA A 465 -16.40 3.44 -12.84
N GLN A 466 -15.62 2.58 -13.52
CA GLN A 466 -14.51 1.86 -12.89
C GLN A 466 -13.34 2.79 -12.54
N ILE A 467 -13.00 3.74 -13.43
CA ILE A 467 -11.98 4.75 -13.14
C ILE A 467 -12.42 5.61 -11.96
N LYS A 468 -13.69 6.05 -11.94
CA LYS A 468 -14.27 6.82 -10.84
C LYS A 468 -14.19 6.06 -9.52
N LEU A 469 -14.57 4.78 -9.50
CA LEU A 469 -14.51 3.95 -8.28
C LEU A 469 -13.06 3.83 -7.77
N ALA A 470 -12.13 3.44 -8.64
CA ALA A 470 -10.72 3.29 -8.26
C ALA A 470 -10.13 4.59 -7.69
N TYR A 471 -10.45 5.73 -8.31
CA TYR A 471 -10.07 7.05 -7.82
C TYR A 471 -10.65 7.35 -6.43
N GLN A 472 -11.95 7.13 -6.23
CA GLN A 472 -12.62 7.42 -4.95
C GLN A 472 -12.04 6.56 -3.81
N GLU A 473 -11.81 5.27 -4.06
CA GLU A 473 -11.21 4.37 -3.07
C GLU A 473 -9.76 4.76 -2.74
N GLU A 474 -8.98 5.15 -3.74
CA GLU A 474 -7.60 5.59 -3.52
C GLU A 474 -7.55 6.92 -2.75
N GLN A 475 -8.50 7.82 -2.98
CA GLN A 475 -8.65 9.04 -2.19
C GLN A 475 -8.95 8.72 -0.72
N ASP A 476 -9.85 7.79 -0.43
CA ASP A 476 -10.16 7.38 0.95
C ASP A 476 -8.93 6.75 1.64
N ARG A 477 -8.17 5.89 0.93
CA ARG A 477 -6.91 5.32 1.44
C ARG A 477 -5.87 6.40 1.71
N ALA A 478 -5.71 7.35 0.80
CA ALA A 478 -4.80 8.46 0.99
C ALA A 478 -5.20 9.30 2.22
N ASN A 479 -6.50 9.58 2.40
CA ASN A 479 -6.97 10.34 3.57
C ASN A 479 -6.58 9.68 4.89
N VAL A 480 -6.70 8.35 4.99
CA VAL A 480 -6.26 7.57 6.17
C VAL A 480 -4.78 7.76 6.43
N TRP A 481 -3.95 7.63 5.40
CA TRP A 481 -2.49 7.74 5.54
C TRP A 481 -2.03 9.09 6.08
N HIS A 482 -2.78 10.16 5.78
CA HIS A 482 -2.42 11.53 6.14
C HIS A 482 -3.11 12.07 7.38
N ILE A 483 -3.85 11.22 8.10
CA ILE A 483 -4.32 11.55 9.45
C ILE A 483 -3.14 11.97 10.34
N ASP A 484 -2.05 11.20 10.26
CA ASP A 484 -0.88 11.40 11.11
C ASP A 484 -0.10 12.66 10.75
N THR A 485 0.06 12.94 9.46
CA THR A 485 0.65 14.19 8.96
C THR A 485 -0.08 15.42 9.53
N LYS A 486 -1.42 15.42 9.52
CA LYS A 486 -2.22 16.56 10.03
C LYS A 486 -2.16 16.68 11.54
N ARG A 487 -2.16 15.54 12.26
CA ARG A 487 -1.99 15.54 13.71
C ARG A 487 -0.62 16.07 14.11
N PHE A 488 0.43 15.70 13.39
CA PHE A 488 1.77 16.20 13.60
C PHE A 488 1.85 17.70 13.35
N LEU A 489 1.31 18.18 12.21
CA LEU A 489 1.25 19.60 11.89
C LEU A 489 0.52 20.43 12.95
N ALA A 490 -0.53 19.89 13.59
CA ALA A 490 -1.27 20.57 14.65
C ALA A 490 -0.66 20.42 16.06
N GLY A 491 0.45 19.70 16.20
CA GLY A 491 1.06 19.35 17.50
C GLY A 491 0.25 18.33 18.32
N ALA A 492 -0.78 17.72 17.72
CA ALA A 492 -1.60 16.67 18.32
C ALA A 492 -0.90 15.30 18.30
N MET A 493 0.27 15.19 17.66
CA MET A 493 1.13 14.02 17.64
C MET A 493 2.59 14.45 17.81
N GLY A 494 3.36 13.71 18.61
CA GLY A 494 4.79 13.94 18.78
C GLY A 494 5.65 13.19 17.77
N GLU A 495 6.94 13.51 17.73
CA GLU A 495 7.97 12.80 16.95
C GLU A 495 8.06 11.31 17.27
N ASP A 496 7.63 10.90 18.46
CA ASP A 496 7.61 9.49 18.83
C ASP A 496 6.48 8.70 18.15
N GLY A 497 5.59 9.37 17.41
CA GLY A 497 4.43 8.83 16.71
C GLY A 497 3.19 8.69 17.58
N LYS A 498 3.21 9.15 18.83
CA LYS A 498 2.09 9.06 19.77
C LYS A 498 1.29 10.34 19.81
N ASP A 499 -0.01 10.19 20.02
CA ASP A 499 -0.91 11.33 20.19
C ASP A 499 -0.58 12.11 21.48
N ASN A 500 -0.43 13.43 21.36
CA ASN A 500 -0.51 14.35 22.48
C ASN A 500 -1.99 14.47 22.88
N LYS A 501 -2.37 13.77 23.95
CA LYS A 501 -3.78 13.64 24.37
C LYS A 501 -4.48 14.98 24.63
N GLU A 502 -3.77 15.94 25.22
CA GLU A 502 -4.33 17.25 25.54
C GLU A 502 -4.58 18.03 24.25
N ARG A 503 -3.54 18.15 23.41
CA ARG A 503 -3.64 18.86 22.13
C ARG A 503 -4.62 18.19 21.17
N LEU A 504 -4.69 16.87 21.14
CA LEU A 504 -5.67 16.13 20.35
C LEU A 504 -7.10 16.45 20.80
N LYS A 505 -7.36 16.53 22.11
CA LYS A 505 -8.67 16.90 22.65
C LYS A 505 -9.04 18.33 22.26
N GLU A 506 -8.11 19.27 22.36
CA GLU A 506 -8.30 20.64 21.89
C GLU A 506 -8.64 20.68 20.40
N MET A 507 -7.92 19.94 19.56
CA MET A 507 -8.19 19.87 18.13
C MET A 507 -9.56 19.26 17.83
N VAL A 508 -9.96 18.18 18.53
CA VAL A 508 -11.30 17.60 18.39
C VAL A 508 -12.40 18.60 18.72
N GLU A 509 -12.21 19.40 19.77
CA GLU A 509 -13.15 20.45 20.15
C GLU A 509 -13.16 21.59 19.13
N LEU A 510 -11.99 22.04 18.67
CA LEU A 510 -11.83 23.13 17.72
C LEU A 510 -12.44 22.78 16.35
N THR A 511 -12.14 21.60 15.83
CA THR A 511 -12.66 21.09 14.56
C THR A 511 -14.05 20.47 14.73
N GLN A 512 -14.82 20.94 15.72
CA GLN A 512 -16.20 20.54 15.89
C GLN A 512 -17.13 21.49 15.15
N ARG A 513 -17.70 21.02 14.04
CA ARG A 513 -18.74 21.77 13.32
C ARG A 513 -20.02 21.95 14.15
N ASP A 514 -20.77 22.99 13.82
CA ASP A 514 -22.09 23.26 14.37
C ASP A 514 -23.12 22.26 13.82
N ALA A 515 -24.13 21.94 14.63
CA ALA A 515 -25.18 21.01 14.23
C ALA A 515 -25.91 21.53 12.97
N HIS A 516 -26.20 20.62 12.04
CA HIS A 516 -26.94 20.92 10.80
C HIS A 516 -26.27 21.94 9.86
N THR A 517 -24.95 22.15 10.00
CA THR A 517 -24.19 23.03 9.12
C THR A 517 -22.79 22.47 8.81
N LEU A 518 -22.08 23.17 7.92
CA LEU A 518 -20.64 23.01 7.64
C LEU A 518 -19.80 24.12 8.29
N ASN A 519 -20.36 24.86 9.25
CA ASN A 519 -19.66 25.94 9.95
C ASN A 519 -18.92 25.42 11.18
N TYR A 520 -17.80 26.04 11.51
CA TYR A 520 -16.95 25.71 12.66
C TYR A 520 -16.90 26.90 13.62
N SER A 521 -17.97 27.14 14.39
CA SER A 521 -18.09 28.34 15.26
C SER A 521 -16.96 28.51 16.28
N LYS A 522 -16.32 27.41 16.69
CA LYS A 522 -15.18 27.42 17.62
C LYS A 522 -13.87 27.89 16.99
N VAL A 523 -13.81 27.97 15.66
CA VAL A 523 -12.71 28.58 14.91
C VAL A 523 -13.00 30.09 14.81
N CYS A 524 -12.75 30.83 15.89
CA CYS A 524 -13.23 32.20 16.05
C CYS A 524 -12.13 33.26 16.20
N ASP A 525 -10.95 32.88 16.68
CA ASP A 525 -9.81 33.78 16.82
C ASP A 525 -8.80 33.63 15.66
N VAL A 526 -7.89 34.59 15.52
CA VAL A 526 -6.93 34.63 14.40
C VAL A 526 -6.02 33.40 14.39
N VAL A 527 -5.63 32.89 15.55
CA VAL A 527 -4.72 31.74 15.65
C VAL A 527 -5.44 30.46 15.25
N SER A 528 -6.61 30.20 15.85
CA SER A 528 -7.40 29.01 15.52
C SER A 528 -7.89 29.02 14.06
N SER A 529 -8.26 30.19 13.54
CA SER A 529 -8.61 30.38 12.12
C SER A 529 -7.45 30.07 11.19
N THR A 530 -6.26 30.63 11.47
CA THR A 530 -5.06 30.37 10.67
C THR A 530 -4.70 28.88 10.70
N LEU A 531 -4.69 28.26 11.88
CA LEU A 531 -4.38 26.84 12.07
C LEU A 531 -5.30 25.94 11.24
N PHE A 532 -6.62 26.13 11.36
CA PHE A 532 -7.60 25.29 10.67
C PHE A 532 -7.59 25.52 9.15
N ASP A 533 -7.45 26.78 8.73
CA ASP A 533 -7.36 27.15 7.32
C ASP A 533 -6.14 26.52 6.65
N ASN A 534 -4.99 26.58 7.33
CA ASN A 534 -3.74 25.98 6.88
C ASN A 534 -3.81 24.45 6.79
N LEU A 535 -4.44 23.77 7.75
CA LEU A 535 -4.67 22.33 7.66
C LEU A 535 -5.54 21.97 6.43
N SER A 536 -6.58 22.76 6.14
CA SER A 536 -7.41 22.58 4.94
C SER A 536 -6.64 22.86 3.64
N LYS A 537 -5.81 23.91 3.61
CA LYS A 537 -4.93 24.20 2.46
C LYS A 537 -3.91 23.09 2.21
N CYS A 538 -3.36 22.52 3.29
CA CYS A 538 -2.43 21.41 3.22
C CYS A 538 -3.11 20.14 2.66
N GLU A 539 -4.35 19.87 3.09
CA GLU A 539 -5.16 18.77 2.56
C GLU A 539 -5.37 18.89 1.05
N HIS A 540 -5.70 20.08 0.56
CA HIS A 540 -5.87 20.32 -0.88
C HIS A 540 -4.57 20.16 -1.67
N LEU A 541 -3.44 20.69 -1.18
CA LEU A 541 -2.14 20.55 -1.86
C LEU A 541 -1.71 19.09 -2.00
N ARG A 542 -1.91 18.33 -0.93
CA ARG A 542 -1.66 16.89 -0.90
C ARG A 542 -2.59 16.14 -1.85
N TRP A 543 -3.87 16.50 -1.86
CA TRP A 543 -4.84 15.95 -2.81
C TRP A 543 -4.41 16.22 -4.26
N ASN A 544 -3.97 17.44 -4.58
CA ASN A 544 -3.39 17.76 -5.89
C ASN A 544 -2.23 16.82 -6.22
N ALA A 545 -1.26 16.65 -5.30
CA ALA A 545 -0.11 15.78 -5.52
C ALA A 545 -0.52 14.31 -5.78
N CYS A 546 -1.49 13.80 -5.03
CA CYS A 546 -2.06 12.46 -5.24
C CYS A 546 -2.72 12.35 -6.63
N MET A 547 -3.49 13.37 -7.05
CA MET A 547 -4.17 13.39 -8.35
C MET A 547 -3.20 13.45 -9.52
N GLU A 548 -2.15 14.27 -9.42
CA GLU A 548 -1.09 14.36 -10.42
C GLU A 548 -0.38 13.00 -10.60
N LEU A 549 -0.10 12.29 -9.49
CA LEU A 549 0.49 10.95 -9.52
C LEU A 549 -0.44 9.87 -10.10
N GLN A 550 -1.76 10.05 -9.94
CA GLN A 550 -2.79 9.21 -10.58
C GLN A 550 -2.97 9.53 -12.08
N GLY A 551 -2.30 10.58 -12.57
CA GLY A 551 -2.29 10.98 -13.97
C GLY A 551 -3.34 11.99 -14.36
N PHE A 552 -3.96 12.66 -13.38
CA PHE A 552 -4.88 13.75 -13.66
C PHE A 552 -4.15 15.05 -14.00
N VAL A 553 -4.78 15.85 -14.83
CA VAL A 553 -4.34 17.20 -15.19
C VAL A 553 -5.46 18.21 -14.94
N THR A 554 -5.07 19.48 -14.77
CA THR A 554 -6.02 20.58 -14.61
C THR A 554 -6.83 20.82 -15.90
N CYS A 555 -8.04 21.38 -15.75
CA CYS A 555 -8.89 21.78 -16.88
C CYS A 555 -9.85 22.91 -16.49
N ASP A 556 -10.26 23.73 -17.47
CA ASP A 556 -11.26 24.78 -17.25
C ASP A 556 -12.72 24.26 -17.24
N GLY A 557 -12.95 23.04 -17.72
CA GLY A 557 -14.27 22.42 -17.87
C GLY A 557 -14.66 21.46 -16.75
N ASP A 558 -15.75 20.71 -16.96
CA ASP A 558 -16.19 19.68 -16.02
C ASP A 558 -15.18 18.53 -15.91
N LYS A 559 -15.26 17.82 -14.77
CA LYS A 559 -14.45 16.64 -14.52
C LYS A 559 -14.71 15.58 -15.60
N ASP A 560 -13.64 15.05 -16.17
CA ASP A 560 -13.67 13.96 -17.15
C ASP A 560 -12.71 12.85 -16.68
N PHE A 561 -13.25 11.69 -16.29
CA PHE A 561 -12.42 10.57 -15.82
C PHE A 561 -11.75 9.83 -16.96
N GLN A 562 -12.33 9.83 -18.17
CA GLN A 562 -11.72 9.20 -19.35
C GLN A 562 -10.46 9.96 -19.76
N GLN A 563 -10.53 11.29 -19.81
CA GLN A 563 -9.38 12.15 -20.11
C GLN A 563 -8.51 12.46 -18.89
N LYS A 564 -8.92 12.00 -17.70
CA LYS A 564 -8.31 12.34 -16.41
C LYS A 564 -8.10 13.85 -16.22
N LYS A 565 -9.17 14.61 -16.42
CA LYS A 565 -9.18 16.06 -16.25
C LYS A 565 -10.01 16.46 -15.03
N HIS A 566 -9.49 17.38 -14.23
CA HIS A 566 -10.17 17.84 -13.02
C HIS A 566 -9.92 19.33 -12.74
N LYS A 567 -11.00 20.12 -12.70
CA LYS A 567 -10.95 21.58 -12.51
C LYS A 567 -10.37 22.05 -11.18
N CYS A 568 -10.55 21.27 -10.11
CA CYS A 568 -9.99 21.61 -8.80
C CYS A 568 -8.49 21.34 -8.66
N ILE A 569 -7.78 20.79 -9.67
CA ILE A 569 -6.31 20.67 -9.60
C ILE A 569 -5.70 22.04 -9.88
N VAL A 570 -5.72 22.89 -8.86
CA VAL A 570 -5.27 24.29 -8.88
C VAL A 570 -4.73 24.67 -7.50
N ASP A 571 -3.98 25.76 -7.44
CA ASP A 571 -3.48 26.33 -6.18
C ASP A 571 -4.63 26.78 -5.27
N ASN A 572 -4.36 26.86 -3.97
CA ASN A 572 -5.35 27.17 -2.93
C ASN A 572 -6.11 28.50 -3.18
N ASP A 573 -5.42 29.55 -3.62
CA ASP A 573 -6.05 30.84 -3.89
C ASP A 573 -7.05 30.76 -5.06
N ILE A 574 -6.73 29.97 -6.08
CA ILE A 574 -7.61 29.72 -7.22
C ILE A 574 -8.78 28.85 -6.79
N LEU A 575 -8.55 27.80 -6.01
CA LEU A 575 -9.61 26.94 -5.48
C LEU A 575 -10.64 27.77 -4.69
N ARG A 576 -10.15 28.63 -3.78
CA ARG A 576 -11.01 29.41 -2.89
C ARG A 576 -11.79 30.50 -3.61
N SER A 577 -11.22 31.06 -4.67
CA SER A 577 -11.89 32.08 -5.48
C SER A 577 -12.87 31.50 -6.50
N LYS A 578 -12.53 30.39 -7.15
CA LYS A 578 -13.32 29.82 -8.26
C LYS A 578 -14.24 28.67 -7.87
N TYR A 579 -13.87 27.89 -6.84
CA TYR A 579 -14.57 26.66 -6.42
C TYR A 579 -14.78 26.58 -4.90
N PRO A 580 -15.31 27.63 -4.24
CA PRO A 580 -15.47 27.66 -2.78
C PRO A 580 -16.36 26.54 -2.24
N GLU A 581 -17.25 25.97 -3.07
CA GLU A 581 -18.12 24.85 -2.72
C GLU A 581 -17.37 23.55 -2.42
N THR A 582 -16.08 23.47 -2.78
CA THR A 582 -15.25 22.29 -2.57
C THR A 582 -14.47 22.32 -1.26
N ILE A 583 -14.24 23.51 -0.68
CA ILE A 583 -13.52 23.70 0.59
C ILE A 583 -14.10 22.87 1.74
N PRO A 584 -15.45 22.72 1.88
CA PRO A 584 -15.99 21.91 2.97
C PRO A 584 -15.54 20.45 2.93
N TYR A 585 -15.19 19.90 1.76
CA TYR A 585 -14.62 18.55 1.68
C TYR A 585 -13.31 18.48 2.49
N ASP A 586 -12.37 19.39 2.22
CA ASP A 586 -11.07 19.42 2.88
C ASP A 586 -11.21 19.64 4.39
N GLN A 587 -12.11 20.56 4.79
CA GLN A 587 -12.41 20.83 6.20
C GLN A 587 -12.98 19.60 6.92
N CYS A 588 -13.92 18.89 6.31
CA CYS A 588 -14.48 17.65 6.86
C CYS A 588 -13.41 16.55 6.99
N VAL A 589 -12.49 16.45 6.03
CA VAL A 589 -11.37 15.52 6.09
C VAL A 589 -10.40 15.89 7.23
N VAL A 590 -10.16 17.18 7.47
CA VAL A 590 -9.40 17.68 8.63
C VAL A 590 -10.12 17.31 9.94
N GLU A 591 -11.42 17.57 10.07
CA GLU A 591 -12.24 17.18 11.23
C GLU A 591 -12.11 15.68 11.53
N LEU A 592 -12.24 14.82 10.52
CA LEU A 592 -12.14 13.36 10.68
C LEU A 592 -10.77 12.91 11.17
N SER A 593 -9.71 13.61 10.74
CA SER A 593 -8.34 13.27 11.11
C SER A 593 -8.12 13.37 12.63
N PHE A 594 -8.83 14.25 13.33
CA PHE A 594 -8.75 14.35 14.79
C PHE A 594 -9.77 13.47 15.51
N ARG A 595 -10.93 13.19 14.89
CA ARG A 595 -12.01 12.42 15.53
C ARG A 595 -11.86 10.90 15.45
N LEU A 596 -11.30 10.37 14.37
CA LEU A 596 -11.16 8.92 14.21
C LEU A 596 -10.13 8.40 15.22
N LYS A 597 -10.55 7.46 16.07
CA LYS A 597 -9.62 6.79 16.98
C LYS A 597 -8.72 5.85 16.18
N LYS A 598 -7.42 5.84 16.49
CA LYS A 598 -6.55 4.75 16.06
C LYS A 598 -7.00 3.47 16.78
N ASN A 599 -7.23 2.40 16.03
CA ASN A 599 -7.42 1.06 16.59
C ASN A 599 -6.08 0.46 17.03
#